data_AF-A0A1F3VI51-F1
#
_entry.id   AF-A0A1F3VI51-F1
#
_cell.length_a   1.000
_cell.length_b   1.000
_cell.length_c   1.000
_cell.angle_alpha   90.00
_cell.angle_beta   90.00
_cell.angle_gamma   90.00
#
_symmetry.space_group_name_H-M   'P 1'
#
loop_
_entity.id
_entity.type
_entity.pdbx_description
1 polymer ?
#
loop_
_entity_poly.entity_id
_entity_poly.type
_entity_poly.pdbx_seq_one_letter_code
_entity_poly.pdbx_strand_id
1 'polypeptide(L)'
;MSFKEQIKTIYNQIYAYEFERASVLHKQLLPQTNIERRIYHHIEAKILYMQGNYAQSASTIKVTIEQFGKHIGLSCDLINCLYNLNFYEEWGKELDSAFFEFEKYFHLMNNQTQVNTAIFLGKLYEERANLFRANELFLKLYNNNKSKDSGYYYLLANLIRFYCSYNLNHPELAIWYKDLICLKETNSNLFLDTEIQHALIWSEYLLLGKEAAIGRMESVVSSPQVDLIDKNFCFWELVSNILLRKDCGCPLLNPPVAEIENLYHQKIGFLYTLIKNKEGSINWNIVQGWIKDVTLTDYLVLLNILNINYDQDLFKFSRDLIKSKCDLIVNGLDSQSSALWKNYFYQLASDKIVLTIAIYKKQRLIVIGKNSLELESKDMLFQFMVKIIETNKISLSDLTQYLWNEPHTNIHYDRLRILSQRANKLFKNKFNVTLLKFSQSGIESILPTYVITSYV
;
A
#
# COMPACT_ATOMS: atom_id res chain seq x y z
N MET A 1 -24.17 37.61 0.10
CA MET A 1 -23.46 36.32 0.02
C MET A 1 -23.87 35.50 1.23
N SER A 2 -24.33 34.27 1.04
CA SER A 2 -24.69 33.38 2.15
C SER A 2 -23.45 33.00 2.97
N PHE A 3 -23.61 32.61 4.24
CA PHE A 3 -22.50 32.13 5.08
C PHE A 3 -21.73 30.99 4.38
N LYS A 4 -22.45 30.07 3.71
CA LYS A 4 -21.89 28.98 2.92
C LYS A 4 -21.00 29.45 1.76
N GLU A 5 -21.43 30.47 1.03
CA GLU A 5 -20.64 31.06 -0.07
C GLU A 5 -19.39 31.80 0.44
N GLN A 6 -19.50 32.48 1.59
CA GLN A 6 -18.36 33.13 2.23
C GLN A 6 -17.32 32.08 2.67
N ILE A 7 -17.75 30.98 3.30
CA ILE A 7 -16.88 29.86 3.67
C ILE A 7 -16.16 29.30 2.44
N LYS A 8 -16.90 29.03 1.35
CA LYS A 8 -16.30 28.52 0.10
C LYS A 8 -15.24 29.48 -0.44
N THR A 9 -15.51 30.78 -0.39
CA THR A 9 -14.57 31.82 -0.83
C THR A 9 -13.29 31.82 0.01
N ILE A 10 -13.42 31.70 1.34
CA ILE A 10 -12.27 31.61 2.25
C ILE A 10 -11.44 30.36 1.96
N TYR A 11 -12.08 29.19 1.81
CA TYR A 11 -11.37 27.95 1.48
C TYR A 11 -10.60 28.05 0.16
N ASN A 12 -11.17 28.70 -0.86
CA ASN A 12 -10.46 28.93 -2.11
C ASN A 12 -9.19 29.78 -1.90
N GLN A 13 -9.22 30.79 -1.01
CA GLN A 13 -8.02 31.56 -0.68
C GLN A 13 -6.98 30.71 0.06
N ILE A 14 -7.43 29.86 1.00
CA ILE A 14 -6.55 28.93 1.73
C ILE A 14 -5.85 27.98 0.76
N TYR A 15 -6.58 27.36 -0.18
CA TYR A 15 -6.01 26.45 -1.17
C TYR A 15 -5.16 27.14 -2.24
N ALA A 16 -5.34 28.44 -2.43
CA ALA A 16 -4.48 29.29 -3.26
C ALA A 16 -3.26 29.84 -2.51
N TYR A 17 -3.04 29.43 -1.25
CA TYR A 17 -1.98 29.94 -0.37
C TYR A 17 -2.06 31.46 -0.09
N GLU A 18 -3.24 32.09 -0.28
CA GLU A 18 -3.50 33.52 0.00
C GLU A 18 -3.94 33.73 1.46
N PHE A 19 -3.09 33.36 2.43
CA PHE A 19 -3.48 33.26 3.84
C PHE A 19 -3.89 34.60 4.49
N GLU A 20 -3.21 35.70 4.16
CA GLU A 20 -3.56 37.03 4.69
C GLU A 20 -4.98 37.43 4.27
N ARG A 21 -5.31 37.20 2.99
CA ARG A 21 -6.64 37.48 2.45
C ARG A 21 -7.69 36.56 3.07
N ALA A 22 -7.37 35.28 3.26
CA ALA A 22 -8.22 34.34 3.98
C ALA A 22 -8.53 34.83 5.41
N SER A 23 -7.52 35.33 6.14
CA SER A 23 -7.69 35.90 7.49
C SER A 23 -8.59 37.15 7.50
N VAL A 24 -8.44 38.04 6.52
CA VAL A 24 -9.29 39.25 6.42
C VAL A 24 -10.75 38.84 6.19
N LEU A 25 -11.00 37.93 5.24
CA LEU A 25 -12.35 37.43 4.96
C LEU A 25 -12.95 36.66 6.13
N HIS A 26 -12.14 35.86 6.84
CA HIS A 26 -12.55 35.13 8.04
C HIS A 26 -13.03 36.07 9.15
N LYS A 27 -12.29 37.16 9.43
CA LYS A 27 -12.69 38.17 10.43
C LYS A 27 -13.99 38.91 10.10
N GLN A 28 -14.44 38.89 8.84
CA GLN A 28 -15.69 39.50 8.40
C GLN A 28 -16.90 38.57 8.56
N LEU A 29 -16.69 37.29 8.91
CA LEU A 29 -17.78 36.35 9.17
C LEU A 29 -18.53 36.74 10.45
N LEU A 30 -19.87 36.66 10.40
CA LEU A 30 -20.75 36.95 11.53
C LEU A 30 -21.58 35.70 11.88
N PRO A 31 -21.00 34.70 12.57
CA PRO A 31 -21.69 33.45 12.86
C PRO A 31 -22.87 33.64 13.84
N GLN A 32 -24.05 33.17 13.45
CA GLN A 32 -25.31 33.32 14.21
C GLN A 32 -25.65 32.08 15.03
N THR A 33 -25.25 30.88 14.58
CA THR A 33 -25.55 29.61 15.26
C THR A 33 -24.31 28.95 15.87
N ASN A 34 -24.50 27.99 16.79
CA ASN A 34 -23.39 27.20 17.33
C ASN A 34 -22.63 26.43 16.24
N ILE A 35 -23.33 25.96 15.20
CA ILE A 35 -22.71 25.28 14.05
C ILE A 35 -21.82 26.26 13.30
N GLU A 36 -22.30 27.48 13.05
CA GLU A 36 -21.53 28.52 12.35
C GLU A 36 -20.33 28.99 13.18
N ARG A 37 -20.46 29.11 14.51
CA ARG A 37 -19.35 29.43 15.41
C ARG A 37 -18.28 28.33 15.42
N ARG A 38 -18.69 27.06 15.42
CA ARG A 38 -17.75 25.94 15.26
C ARG A 38 -17.00 26.02 13.93
N ILE A 39 -17.70 26.30 12.83
CA ILE A 39 -17.07 26.47 11.51
C ILE A 39 -16.12 27.67 11.49
N TYR A 40 -16.49 28.77 12.13
CA TYR A 40 -15.64 29.95 12.26
C TYR A 40 -14.30 29.62 12.91
N HIS A 41 -14.30 28.93 14.05
CA HIS A 41 -13.04 28.53 14.72
C HIS A 41 -12.30 27.41 13.98
N HIS A 42 -13.03 26.54 13.27
CA HIS A 42 -12.39 25.55 12.40
C HIS A 42 -11.59 26.20 11.27
N ILE A 43 -12.14 27.25 10.64
CA ILE A 43 -11.45 28.02 9.59
C ILE A 43 -10.22 28.73 10.17
N GLU A 44 -10.34 29.33 11.35
CA GLU A 44 -9.23 29.96 12.06
C GLU A 44 -8.07 28.97 12.27
N ALA A 45 -8.37 27.79 12.82
CA ALA A 45 -7.39 26.73 13.00
C ALA A 45 -6.75 26.29 11.69
N LYS A 46 -7.53 26.15 10.61
CA LYS A 46 -6.99 25.79 9.29
C LYS A 46 -6.03 26.85 8.72
N ILE A 47 -6.34 28.13 8.89
CA ILE A 47 -5.43 29.20 8.48
C ILE A 47 -4.11 29.09 9.27
N LEU A 48 -4.19 28.94 10.59
CA LEU A 48 -3.01 28.75 11.45
C LEU A 48 -2.19 27.51 11.06
N TYR A 49 -2.85 26.38 10.78
CA TYR A 49 -2.21 25.15 10.32
C TYR A 49 -1.43 25.37 9.01
N MET A 50 -2.07 25.99 8.01
CA MET A 50 -1.46 26.21 6.70
C MET A 50 -0.31 27.23 6.74
N GLN A 51 -0.26 28.08 7.78
CA GLN A 51 0.87 28.97 8.08
C GLN A 51 1.99 28.28 8.87
N GLY A 52 1.89 26.98 9.17
CA GLY A 52 2.87 26.24 9.97
C GLY A 52 2.74 26.46 11.49
N ASN A 53 1.70 27.15 11.95
CA ASN A 53 1.49 27.44 13.37
C ASN A 53 0.68 26.32 14.06
N TYR A 54 1.27 25.13 14.09
CA TYR A 54 0.61 23.90 14.52
C TYR A 54 0.16 23.94 16.00
N ALA A 55 0.94 24.58 16.87
CA ALA A 55 0.63 24.68 18.30
C ALA A 55 -0.64 25.51 18.56
N GLN A 56 -0.75 26.69 17.93
CA GLN A 56 -1.94 27.53 18.08
C GLN A 56 -3.16 26.92 17.37
N SER A 57 -2.95 26.27 16.22
CA SER A 57 -4.00 25.51 15.55
C SER A 57 -4.55 24.39 16.45
N ALA A 58 -3.69 23.56 17.05
CA ALA A 58 -4.09 22.50 17.96
C ALA A 58 -4.87 23.05 19.17
N SER A 59 -4.39 24.14 19.77
CA SER A 59 -5.07 24.79 20.90
C SER A 59 -6.46 25.30 20.50
N THR A 60 -6.57 25.96 19.34
CA THR A 60 -7.84 26.45 18.80
C THR A 60 -8.82 25.30 18.56
N ILE A 61 -8.36 24.18 18.00
CA ILE A 61 -9.19 23.00 17.76
C ILE A 61 -9.66 22.36 19.07
N LYS A 62 -8.77 22.20 20.06
CA LYS A 62 -9.12 21.64 21.39
C LYS A 62 -10.22 22.48 22.06
N VAL A 63 -10.05 23.80 22.10
CA VAL A 63 -11.08 24.74 22.64
C VAL A 63 -12.39 24.63 21.85
N THR A 64 -12.32 24.52 20.52
CA THR A 64 -13.50 24.36 19.66
C THR A 64 -14.25 23.07 19.96
N ILE A 65 -13.54 21.95 20.16
CA ILE A 65 -14.11 20.65 20.53
C ILE A 65 -14.79 20.73 21.90
N GLU A 66 -14.15 21.37 22.88
CA GLU A 66 -14.71 21.54 24.22
C GLU A 66 -16.00 22.37 24.22
N GLN A 67 -16.05 23.44 23.43
CA GLN A 67 -17.20 24.35 23.39
C GLN A 67 -18.37 23.83 22.53
N PHE A 68 -18.08 23.22 21.39
CA PHE A 68 -19.10 22.90 20.37
C PHE A 68 -19.23 21.39 20.08
N GLY A 69 -18.51 20.56 20.81
CA GLY A 69 -18.50 19.12 20.66
C GLY A 69 -17.54 18.61 19.58
N LYS A 70 -17.23 17.31 19.68
CA LYS A 70 -16.32 16.63 18.77
C LYS A 70 -16.96 16.48 17.38
N HIS A 71 -16.13 16.61 16.35
CA HIS A 71 -16.49 16.39 14.95
C HIS A 71 -15.32 15.72 14.24
N ILE A 72 -15.59 14.80 13.32
CA ILE A 72 -14.54 14.01 12.68
C ILE A 72 -13.50 14.88 11.96
N GLY A 73 -13.94 15.92 11.24
CA GLY A 73 -13.04 16.85 10.58
C GLY A 73 -12.14 17.65 11.53
N LEU A 74 -12.63 18.03 12.71
CA LEU A 74 -11.81 18.68 13.74
C LEU A 74 -10.79 17.70 14.32
N SER A 75 -11.20 16.45 14.51
CA SER A 75 -10.34 15.39 15.04
C SER A 75 -9.19 15.10 14.07
N CYS A 76 -9.48 14.99 12.76
CA CYS A 76 -8.46 14.81 11.72
C CYS A 76 -7.46 15.97 11.68
N ASP A 77 -7.92 17.22 11.77
CA ASP A 77 -7.03 18.38 11.76
C ASP A 77 -6.20 18.48 13.06
N LEU A 78 -6.77 18.09 14.22
CA LEU A 78 -6.03 18.00 15.48
C LEU A 78 -4.92 16.94 15.39
N ILE A 79 -5.24 15.77 14.83
CA ILE A 79 -4.29 14.69 14.59
C ILE A 79 -3.11 15.19 13.75
N ASN A 80 -3.37 15.90 12.66
CA ASN A 80 -2.31 16.50 11.84
C ASN A 80 -1.45 17.49 12.62
N CYS A 81 -2.05 18.34 13.46
CA CYS A 81 -1.27 19.26 14.29
C CYS A 81 -0.37 18.51 15.27
N LEU A 82 -0.90 17.49 15.96
CA LEU A 82 -0.15 16.69 16.94
C LEU A 82 0.99 15.91 16.26
N TYR A 83 0.76 15.41 15.05
CA TYR A 83 1.78 14.75 14.24
C TYR A 83 2.94 15.69 13.91
N ASN A 84 2.66 16.89 13.40
CA ASN A 84 3.69 17.89 13.08
C ASN A 84 4.42 18.43 14.32
N LEU A 85 3.81 18.35 15.50
CA LEU A 85 4.43 18.71 16.78
C LEU A 85 5.22 17.56 17.43
N ASN A 86 5.26 16.38 16.80
CA ASN A 86 5.84 15.15 17.34
C ASN A 86 5.24 14.72 18.71
N PHE A 87 3.98 15.07 18.98
CA PHE A 87 3.26 14.68 20.19
C PHE A 87 2.60 13.31 20.01
N TYR A 88 3.41 12.28 19.75
CA TYR A 88 2.93 10.96 19.30
C TYR A 88 2.02 10.22 20.29
N GLU A 89 2.17 10.44 21.60
CA GLU A 89 1.28 9.84 22.59
C GLU A 89 -0.15 10.43 22.50
N GLU A 90 -0.28 11.76 22.47
CA GLU A 90 -1.57 12.44 22.28
C GLU A 90 -2.15 12.14 20.90
N TRP A 91 -1.31 12.15 19.87
CA TRP A 91 -1.68 11.78 18.51
C TRP A 91 -2.31 10.40 18.44
N GLY A 92 -1.70 9.39 19.10
CA GLY A 92 -2.25 8.04 19.13
C GLY A 92 -3.62 7.97 19.81
N LYS A 93 -3.79 8.65 20.96
CA LYS A 93 -5.08 8.72 21.68
C LYS A 93 -6.16 9.40 20.83
N GLU A 94 -5.80 10.49 20.15
CA GLU A 94 -6.74 11.22 19.30
C GLU A 94 -7.10 10.43 18.04
N LEU A 95 -6.17 9.69 17.44
CA LEU A 95 -6.43 8.78 16.32
C LEU A 95 -7.47 7.71 16.68
N ASP A 96 -7.30 7.05 17.83
CA ASP A 96 -8.24 6.02 18.28
C ASP A 96 -9.62 6.62 18.60
N SER A 97 -9.66 7.82 19.14
CA SER A 97 -10.91 8.54 19.38
C SER A 97 -11.59 8.99 18.07
N ALA A 98 -10.82 9.46 17.08
CA ALA A 98 -11.33 9.83 15.76
C ALA A 98 -11.89 8.61 15.00
N PHE A 99 -11.22 7.46 15.11
CA PHE A 99 -11.73 6.21 14.56
C PHE A 99 -13.10 5.82 15.18
N PHE A 100 -13.24 5.93 16.50
CA PHE A 100 -14.52 5.65 17.16
C PHE A 100 -15.65 6.56 16.67
N GLU A 101 -15.37 7.86 16.54
CA GLU A 101 -16.33 8.83 16.03
C GLU A 101 -16.67 8.59 14.55
N PHE A 102 -15.67 8.20 13.73
CA PHE A 102 -15.87 7.80 12.35
C PHE A 102 -16.83 6.60 12.24
N GLU A 103 -16.61 5.54 13.02
CA GLU A 103 -17.49 4.36 13.04
C GLU A 103 -18.91 4.71 13.48
N LYS A 104 -19.04 5.50 14.55
CA LYS A 104 -20.33 5.94 15.10
C LYS A 104 -21.17 6.71 14.09
N TYR A 105 -20.54 7.56 13.29
CA TYR A 105 -21.24 8.43 12.33
C TYR A 105 -21.11 7.99 10.88
N PHE A 106 -20.53 6.81 10.61
CA PHE A 106 -20.21 6.31 9.28
C PHE A 106 -21.40 6.46 8.31
N HIS A 107 -22.57 5.93 8.69
CA HIS A 107 -23.78 5.95 7.85
C HIS A 107 -24.44 7.34 7.69
N LEU A 108 -24.03 8.33 8.48
CA LEU A 108 -24.53 9.71 8.37
C LEU A 108 -23.64 10.59 7.47
N MET A 109 -22.44 10.11 7.14
CA MET A 109 -21.52 10.81 6.26
C MET A 109 -21.85 10.53 4.79
N ASN A 110 -21.60 11.49 3.91
CA ASN A 110 -21.63 11.25 2.47
C ASN A 110 -20.44 10.38 2.04
N ASN A 111 -20.55 9.70 0.88
CA ASN A 111 -19.53 8.78 0.37
C ASN A 111 -18.13 9.41 0.30
N GLN A 112 -18.01 10.63 -0.21
CA GLN A 112 -16.71 11.31 -0.33
C GLN A 112 -16.06 11.55 1.03
N THR A 113 -16.84 11.98 2.03
CA THR A 113 -16.36 12.16 3.40
C THR A 113 -15.95 10.83 4.01
N GLN A 114 -16.73 9.76 3.79
CA GLN A 114 -16.37 8.41 4.25
C GLN A 114 -15.03 7.97 3.68
N VAL A 115 -14.85 8.08 2.35
CA VAL A 115 -13.62 7.73 1.63
C VAL A 115 -12.43 8.52 2.15
N ASN A 116 -12.52 9.85 2.16
CA ASN A 116 -11.40 10.69 2.56
C ASN A 116 -10.99 10.44 4.01
N THR A 117 -11.97 10.27 4.90
CA THR A 117 -11.71 10.04 6.33
C THR A 117 -11.08 8.67 6.57
N ALA A 118 -11.59 7.60 5.96
CA ALA A 118 -11.01 6.29 6.17
C ALA A 118 -9.62 6.18 5.54
N ILE A 119 -9.37 6.81 4.38
CA ILE A 119 -8.03 6.85 3.79
C ILE A 119 -7.06 7.56 4.73
N PHE A 120 -7.47 8.70 5.26
CA PHE A 120 -6.69 9.46 6.25
C PHE A 120 -6.37 8.61 7.49
N LEU A 121 -7.40 8.05 8.14
CA LEU A 121 -7.22 7.22 9.34
C LEU A 121 -6.39 5.96 9.03
N GLY A 122 -6.61 5.33 7.87
CA GLY A 122 -5.90 4.13 7.43
C GLY A 122 -4.40 4.38 7.27
N LYS A 123 -4.02 5.46 6.57
CA LYS A 123 -2.61 5.85 6.43
C LYS A 123 -1.94 6.10 7.78
N LEU A 124 -2.63 6.74 8.73
CA LEU A 124 -2.07 6.97 10.07
C LEU A 124 -1.96 5.70 10.90
N TYR A 125 -2.89 4.77 10.76
CA TYR A 125 -2.75 3.43 11.37
C TYR A 125 -1.58 2.66 10.75
N GLU A 126 -1.32 2.82 9.45
CA GLU A 126 -0.11 2.29 8.83
C GLU A 126 1.14 2.90 9.46
N GLU A 127 1.23 4.22 9.65
CA GLU A 127 2.40 4.85 10.29
C GLU A 127 2.66 4.33 11.72
N ARG A 128 1.60 3.90 12.43
CA ARG A 128 1.68 3.23 13.75
C ARG A 128 1.97 1.73 13.68
N ALA A 129 2.29 1.20 12.51
CA ALA A 129 2.47 -0.23 12.24
C ALA A 129 1.22 -1.09 12.52
N ASN A 130 0.03 -0.48 12.62
CA ASN A 130 -1.25 -1.19 12.80
C ASN A 130 -1.88 -1.51 11.44
N LEU A 131 -1.26 -2.49 10.75
CA LEU A 131 -1.68 -2.92 9.42
C LEU A 131 -3.09 -3.51 9.40
N PHE A 132 -3.50 -4.17 10.49
CA PHE A 132 -4.83 -4.77 10.54
C PHE A 132 -5.92 -3.70 10.47
N ARG A 133 -5.80 -2.64 11.27
CA ARG A 133 -6.80 -1.56 11.33
C ARG A 133 -6.85 -0.75 10.04
N ALA A 134 -5.70 -0.49 9.42
CA ALA A 134 -5.63 0.15 8.12
C ALA A 134 -6.36 -0.69 7.05
N ASN A 135 -6.08 -2.00 7.00
CA ASN A 135 -6.73 -2.91 6.05
C ASN A 135 -8.26 -2.99 6.26
N GLU A 136 -8.69 -3.06 7.52
CA GLU A 136 -10.12 -3.10 7.88
C GLU A 136 -10.86 -1.87 7.33
N LEU A 137 -10.30 -0.67 7.50
CA LEU A 137 -10.86 0.58 7.00
C LEU A 137 -11.00 0.58 5.46
N PHE A 138 -9.93 0.19 4.76
CA PHE A 138 -9.93 0.21 3.30
C PHE A 138 -10.92 -0.81 2.71
N LEU A 139 -10.92 -2.05 3.22
CA LEU A 139 -11.83 -3.09 2.74
C LEU A 139 -13.30 -2.80 3.08
N LYS A 140 -13.57 -2.27 4.28
CA LYS A 140 -14.93 -1.87 4.67
C LYS A 140 -15.52 -0.87 3.68
N LEU A 141 -14.74 0.13 3.27
CA LEU A 141 -15.18 1.08 2.26
C LEU A 141 -15.32 0.48 0.88
N TYR A 142 -14.37 -0.35 0.46
CA TYR A 142 -14.38 -0.94 -0.88
C TYR A 142 -15.62 -1.81 -1.09
N ASN A 143 -16.00 -2.58 -0.08
CA ASN A 143 -17.20 -3.41 -0.11
C ASN A 143 -18.50 -2.57 -0.13
N ASN A 144 -18.47 -1.34 0.41
CA ASN A 144 -19.62 -0.45 0.49
C ASN A 144 -19.72 0.51 -0.72
N ASN A 145 -18.61 0.85 -1.36
CA ASN A 145 -18.58 1.79 -2.48
C ASN A 145 -18.60 1.04 -3.83
N LYS A 146 -19.79 0.98 -4.44
CA LYS A 146 -19.99 0.34 -5.75
C LYS A 146 -19.92 1.32 -6.93
N SER A 147 -19.94 2.62 -6.68
CA SER A 147 -19.87 3.63 -7.74
C SER A 147 -18.43 3.87 -8.14
N LYS A 148 -18.09 3.67 -9.42
CA LYS A 148 -16.77 3.97 -9.99
C LYS A 148 -16.56 5.49 -10.16
N ASP A 149 -16.64 6.23 -9.06
CA ASP A 149 -16.36 7.66 -8.97
C ASP A 149 -14.89 7.93 -8.59
N SER A 150 -14.49 9.21 -8.51
CA SER A 150 -13.13 9.58 -8.12
C SER A 150 -12.74 9.07 -6.72
N GLY A 151 -13.71 8.97 -5.79
CA GLY A 151 -13.47 8.43 -4.45
C GLY A 151 -13.18 6.93 -4.48
N TYR A 152 -13.88 6.18 -5.33
CA TYR A 152 -13.60 4.76 -5.55
C TYR A 152 -12.18 4.53 -6.06
N TYR A 153 -11.73 5.29 -7.06
CA TYR A 153 -10.38 5.11 -7.60
C TYR A 153 -9.29 5.56 -6.63
N TYR A 154 -9.55 6.61 -5.84
CA TYR A 154 -8.63 7.02 -4.78
C TYR A 154 -8.47 5.93 -3.71
N LEU A 155 -9.58 5.29 -3.32
CA LEU A 155 -9.57 4.13 -2.43
C LEU A 155 -8.85 2.93 -3.05
N LEU A 156 -9.10 2.65 -4.34
CA LEU A 156 -8.50 1.54 -5.06
C LEU A 156 -6.97 1.68 -5.14
N ALA A 157 -6.48 2.89 -5.44
CA ALA A 157 -5.05 3.19 -5.41
C ALA A 157 -4.43 2.92 -4.04
N ASN A 158 -5.10 3.34 -2.97
CA ASN A 158 -4.63 3.11 -1.61
C ASN A 158 -4.66 1.62 -1.19
N LEU A 159 -5.68 0.87 -1.61
CA LEU A 159 -5.74 -0.58 -1.42
C LEU A 159 -4.61 -1.31 -2.14
N ILE A 160 -4.42 -1.03 -3.43
CA ILE A 160 -3.36 -1.65 -4.22
C ILE A 160 -2.00 -1.34 -3.59
N ARG A 161 -1.72 -0.06 -3.29
CA ARG A 161 -0.48 0.33 -2.61
C ARG A 161 -0.31 -0.45 -1.31
N PHE A 162 -1.31 -0.45 -0.42
CA PHE A 162 -1.25 -1.17 0.87
C PHE A 162 -0.89 -2.66 0.68
N TYR A 163 -1.63 -3.37 -0.17
CA TYR A 163 -1.41 -4.79 -0.40
C TYR A 163 -0.04 -5.08 -1.02
N CYS A 164 0.41 -4.24 -1.95
CA CYS A 164 1.72 -4.39 -2.57
C CYS A 164 2.88 -4.02 -1.62
N SER A 165 2.73 -2.98 -0.79
CA SER A 165 3.74 -2.53 0.17
C SER A 165 4.07 -3.59 1.21
N TYR A 166 3.08 -4.36 1.66
CA TYR A 166 3.26 -5.39 2.67
C TYR A 166 3.20 -6.82 2.10
N ASN A 167 3.31 -6.95 0.78
CA ASN A 167 3.29 -8.23 0.04
C ASN A 167 2.12 -9.14 0.45
N LEU A 168 0.96 -8.52 0.70
CA LEU A 168 -0.25 -9.22 1.12
C LEU A 168 -0.95 -9.81 -0.10
N ASN A 169 -1.48 -11.02 0.06
CA ASN A 169 -2.24 -11.69 -0.98
C ASN A 169 -3.70 -11.19 -0.94
N HIS A 170 -4.17 -10.59 -2.04
CA HIS A 170 -5.59 -10.37 -2.29
C HIS A 170 -5.98 -10.96 -3.65
N PRO A 171 -7.08 -11.74 -3.73
CA PRO A 171 -7.50 -12.37 -4.99
C PRO A 171 -7.89 -11.36 -6.07
N GLU A 172 -8.36 -10.17 -5.68
CA GLU A 172 -8.79 -9.13 -6.62
C GLU A 172 -7.68 -8.16 -7.05
N LEU A 173 -6.44 -8.31 -6.55
CA LEU A 173 -5.37 -7.33 -6.81
C LEU A 173 -5.13 -7.09 -8.32
N ALA A 174 -5.18 -8.16 -9.11
CA ALA A 174 -5.05 -8.09 -10.57
C ALA A 174 -6.22 -7.34 -11.25
N ILE A 175 -7.42 -7.48 -10.69
CA ILE A 175 -8.63 -6.81 -11.18
C ILE A 175 -8.53 -5.32 -10.87
N TRP A 176 -8.14 -4.98 -9.63
CA TRP A 176 -7.94 -3.60 -9.19
C TRP A 176 -6.88 -2.89 -10.03
N TYR A 177 -5.75 -3.55 -10.28
CA TYR A 177 -4.70 -3.05 -11.18
C TYR A 177 -5.23 -2.70 -12.57
N LYS A 178 -6.01 -3.61 -13.17
CA LYS A 178 -6.63 -3.39 -14.48
C LYS A 178 -7.57 -2.18 -14.46
N ASP A 179 -8.39 -2.06 -13.43
CA ASP A 179 -9.33 -0.95 -13.28
C ASP A 179 -8.61 0.41 -13.17
N LEU A 180 -7.47 0.48 -12.47
CA LEU A 180 -6.66 1.70 -12.41
C LEU A 180 -6.01 2.08 -13.74
N ILE A 181 -5.50 1.11 -14.50
CA ILE A 181 -4.90 1.38 -15.82
C ILE A 181 -5.93 2.01 -16.76
N CYS A 182 -7.14 1.45 -16.80
CA CYS A 182 -8.20 1.97 -17.66
C CYS A 182 -8.64 3.39 -17.27
N LEU A 183 -8.54 3.77 -15.99
CA LEU A 183 -8.91 5.12 -15.56
C LEU A 183 -7.93 6.18 -16.05
N LYS A 184 -6.63 5.90 -16.05
CA LYS A 184 -5.58 6.86 -16.43
C LYS A 184 -5.84 7.48 -17.82
N GLU A 185 -6.52 6.75 -18.70
CA GLU A 185 -6.86 7.17 -20.05
C GLU A 185 -8.00 8.21 -20.11
N THR A 186 -8.67 8.52 -19.00
CA THR A 186 -9.97 9.26 -18.96
C THR A 186 -10.00 10.56 -18.16
N ASN A 187 -8.85 11.22 -17.93
CA ASN A 187 -8.67 12.50 -17.19
C ASN A 187 -8.95 12.43 -15.67
N SER A 188 -7.95 12.02 -14.89
CA SER A 188 -7.92 12.20 -13.43
C SER A 188 -7.53 13.64 -13.03
N ASN A 189 -7.90 14.06 -11.81
CA ASN A 189 -7.30 15.25 -11.19
C ASN A 189 -5.83 14.96 -10.78
N LEU A 190 -4.99 16.00 -10.66
CA LEU A 190 -3.55 15.85 -10.43
C LEU A 190 -3.21 15.02 -9.18
N PHE A 191 -3.85 15.29 -8.04
CA PHE A 191 -3.61 14.55 -6.79
C PHE A 191 -3.93 13.06 -6.91
N LEU A 192 -5.06 12.73 -7.56
CA LEU A 192 -5.42 11.34 -7.82
C LEU A 192 -4.43 10.69 -8.79
N ASP A 193 -3.88 11.43 -9.76
CA ASP A 193 -2.88 10.88 -10.68
C ASP A 193 -1.62 10.43 -9.94
N THR A 194 -1.06 11.23 -9.02
CA THR A 194 0.11 10.81 -8.23
C THR A 194 -0.16 9.52 -7.46
N GLU A 195 -1.29 9.45 -6.75
CA GLU A 195 -1.64 8.26 -5.95
C GLU A 195 -1.85 7.03 -6.84
N ILE A 196 -2.44 7.21 -8.03
CA ILE A 196 -2.56 6.16 -9.04
C ILE A 196 -1.21 5.72 -9.58
N GLN A 197 -0.32 6.66 -9.94
CA GLN A 197 1.02 6.31 -10.44
C GLN A 197 1.79 5.53 -9.39
N HIS A 198 1.72 5.97 -8.13
CA HIS A 198 2.35 5.29 -7.00
C HIS A 198 1.81 3.86 -6.87
N ALA A 199 0.48 3.67 -6.79
CA ALA A 199 -0.14 2.36 -6.72
C ALA A 199 0.24 1.45 -7.91
N LEU A 200 0.28 2.02 -9.12
CA LEU A 200 0.66 1.29 -10.33
C LEU A 200 2.12 0.85 -10.29
N ILE A 201 3.07 1.70 -9.87
CA ILE A 201 4.48 1.31 -9.69
C ILE A 201 4.60 0.09 -8.76
N TRP A 202 3.92 0.14 -7.62
CA TRP A 202 3.93 -0.96 -6.63
C TRP A 202 3.32 -2.25 -7.17
N SER A 203 2.17 -2.14 -7.82
CA SER A 203 1.50 -3.31 -8.41
C SER A 203 2.27 -3.90 -9.56
N GLU A 204 2.89 -3.11 -10.43
CA GLU A 204 3.73 -3.62 -11.52
C GLU A 204 4.97 -4.31 -10.98
N TYR A 205 5.59 -3.76 -9.92
CA TYR A 205 6.72 -4.43 -9.28
C TYR A 205 6.34 -5.84 -8.85
N LEU A 206 5.19 -5.98 -8.17
CA LEU A 206 4.74 -7.27 -7.64
C LEU A 206 4.19 -8.20 -8.74
N LEU A 207 3.42 -7.67 -9.68
CA LEU A 207 2.67 -8.46 -10.67
C LEU A 207 3.49 -8.76 -11.94
N LEU A 208 4.27 -7.79 -12.40
CA LEU A 208 4.99 -7.84 -13.68
C LEU A 208 6.51 -7.90 -13.50
N GLY A 209 7.02 -7.51 -12.33
CA GLY A 209 8.44 -7.48 -12.01
C GLY A 209 9.02 -6.07 -12.03
N LYS A 210 10.24 -5.96 -11.50
CA LYS A 210 10.93 -4.68 -11.28
C LYS A 210 11.14 -3.85 -12.54
N GLU A 211 11.34 -4.47 -13.70
CA GLU A 211 11.58 -3.72 -14.94
C GLU A 211 10.35 -2.93 -15.38
N ALA A 212 9.14 -3.48 -15.19
CA ALA A 212 7.90 -2.77 -15.49
C ALA A 212 7.74 -1.55 -14.56
N ALA A 213 7.95 -1.74 -13.26
CA ALA A 213 7.88 -0.66 -12.27
C ALA A 213 8.90 0.46 -12.56
N ILE A 214 10.11 0.11 -13.00
CA ILE A 214 11.14 1.10 -13.38
C ILE A 214 10.73 1.86 -14.63
N GLY A 215 10.25 1.19 -15.69
CA GLY A 215 9.77 1.88 -16.89
C GLY A 215 8.61 2.85 -16.60
N ARG A 216 7.73 2.50 -15.65
CA ARG A 216 6.72 3.43 -15.16
C ARG A 216 7.32 4.59 -14.38
N MET A 217 8.28 4.32 -13.50
CA MET A 217 8.97 5.38 -12.75
C MET A 217 9.69 6.36 -13.68
N GLU A 218 10.32 5.89 -14.76
CA GLU A 218 10.92 6.73 -15.81
C GLU A 218 9.90 7.68 -16.43
N SER A 219 8.70 7.15 -16.71
CA SER A 219 7.58 7.93 -17.24
C SER A 219 7.10 8.99 -16.24
N VAL A 220 7.04 8.66 -14.95
CA VAL A 220 6.67 9.60 -13.87
C VAL A 220 7.71 10.71 -13.73
N VAL A 221 9.00 10.36 -13.66
CA VAL A 221 10.10 11.34 -13.56
C VAL A 221 10.11 12.30 -14.75
N SER A 222 9.88 11.76 -15.96
CA SER A 222 9.87 12.53 -17.20
C SER A 222 8.61 13.39 -17.38
N SER A 223 7.55 13.14 -16.63
CA SER A 223 6.30 13.90 -16.74
C SER A 223 6.47 15.32 -16.19
N PRO A 224 6.16 16.38 -16.98
CA PRO A 224 6.18 17.76 -16.48
C PRO A 224 5.00 18.09 -15.57
N GLN A 225 3.99 17.21 -15.49
CA GLN A 225 2.75 17.44 -14.72
C GLN A 225 2.86 16.95 -13.28
N VAL A 226 3.78 16.04 -12.98
CA VAL A 226 4.03 15.54 -11.63
C VAL A 226 5.04 16.48 -10.97
N ASP A 227 4.72 16.96 -9.78
CA ASP A 227 5.63 17.83 -9.04
C ASP A 227 6.88 17.07 -8.56
N LEU A 228 7.90 17.82 -8.14
CA LEU A 228 9.17 17.24 -7.72
C LEU A 228 9.08 16.46 -6.40
N ILE A 229 8.16 16.84 -5.51
CA ILE A 229 7.96 16.19 -4.21
C ILE A 229 7.37 14.80 -4.43
N ASP A 230 6.33 14.72 -5.26
CA ASP A 230 5.64 13.50 -5.67
C ASP A 230 6.55 12.54 -6.45
N LYS A 231 7.39 13.08 -7.34
CA LYS A 231 8.45 12.30 -8.02
C LYS A 231 9.42 11.68 -7.02
N ASN A 232 9.91 12.47 -6.07
CA ASN A 232 10.82 11.98 -5.04
C ASN A 232 10.15 10.94 -4.14
N PHE A 233 8.90 11.17 -3.76
CA PHE A 233 8.11 10.21 -2.99
C PHE A 233 8.02 8.85 -3.70
N CYS A 234 7.54 8.82 -4.95
CA CYS A 234 7.45 7.57 -5.71
C CYS A 234 8.81 6.89 -5.91
N PHE A 235 9.86 7.68 -6.15
CA PHE A 235 11.21 7.17 -6.38
C PHE A 235 11.78 6.48 -5.13
N TRP A 236 11.74 7.15 -3.98
CA TRP A 236 12.34 6.62 -2.75
C TRP A 236 11.57 5.42 -2.18
N GLU A 237 10.26 5.38 -2.37
CA GLU A 237 9.44 4.20 -2.06
C GLU A 237 9.83 3.00 -2.95
N LEU A 238 10.05 3.21 -4.25
CA LEU A 238 10.55 2.17 -5.15
C LEU A 238 11.95 1.67 -4.75
N VAL A 239 12.85 2.59 -4.37
CA VAL A 239 14.20 2.23 -3.88
C VAL A 239 14.09 1.39 -2.60
N SER A 240 13.23 1.78 -1.66
CA SER A 240 12.98 1.03 -0.42
C SER A 240 12.55 -0.41 -0.72
N ASN A 241 11.62 -0.61 -1.67
CA ASN A 241 11.19 -1.94 -2.10
C ASN A 241 12.32 -2.77 -2.75
N ILE A 242 13.10 -2.15 -3.65
CA ILE A 242 14.26 -2.81 -4.30
C ILE A 242 15.25 -3.30 -3.24
N LEU A 243 15.52 -2.49 -2.22
CA LEU A 243 16.37 -2.87 -1.10
C LEU A 243 15.76 -4.02 -0.31
N LEU A 244 14.47 -3.95 0.06
CA LEU A 244 13.78 -5.01 0.79
C LEU A 244 13.80 -6.37 0.06
N ARG A 245 13.91 -6.37 -1.27
CA ARG A 245 13.92 -7.60 -2.09
C ARG A 245 15.30 -8.05 -2.56
N LYS A 246 16.37 -7.43 -2.08
CA LYS A 246 17.77 -7.68 -2.52
C LYS A 246 17.98 -7.51 -4.03
N ASP A 247 17.19 -6.66 -4.66
CA ASP A 247 17.26 -6.39 -6.09
C ASP A 247 18.29 -5.30 -6.44
N CYS A 248 19.31 -5.11 -5.60
CA CYS A 248 20.29 -4.00 -5.65
C CYS A 248 21.13 -3.91 -6.93
N GLY A 249 21.17 -4.97 -7.75
CA GLY A 249 21.79 -4.96 -9.07
C GLY A 249 20.98 -4.22 -10.14
N CYS A 250 19.80 -3.69 -9.79
CA CYS A 250 18.98 -2.94 -10.72
C CYS A 250 19.63 -1.58 -11.07
N PRO A 251 19.74 -1.21 -12.35
CA PRO A 251 20.13 0.14 -12.73
C PRO A 251 19.00 1.08 -12.31
N LEU A 252 19.12 1.63 -11.11
CA LEU A 252 18.22 2.67 -10.64
C LEU A 252 18.47 3.94 -11.44
N LEU A 253 17.39 4.64 -11.76
CA LEU A 253 17.47 5.99 -12.27
C LEU A 253 18.27 6.86 -11.30
N ASN A 254 18.93 7.88 -11.84
CA ASN A 254 19.40 8.96 -10.99
C ASN A 254 18.19 9.54 -10.26
N PRO A 255 18.31 9.81 -8.94
CA PRO A 255 17.21 10.42 -8.20
C PRO A 255 16.77 11.71 -8.91
N PRO A 256 15.47 12.00 -8.99
CA PRO A 256 14.97 13.26 -9.53
C PRO A 256 15.34 14.39 -8.56
N VAL A 257 16.53 14.98 -8.72
CA VAL A 257 17.15 15.83 -7.68
C VAL A 257 16.47 17.20 -7.55
N ALA A 258 16.00 17.48 -6.33
CA ALA A 258 16.44 18.59 -5.45
C ALA A 258 16.73 17.99 -4.06
N GLU A 259 17.19 18.77 -3.08
CA GLU A 259 17.49 18.30 -1.71
C GLU A 259 16.36 17.40 -1.17
N ILE A 260 16.73 16.25 -0.60
CA ILE A 260 15.77 15.32 -0.01
C ILE A 260 15.33 15.93 1.34
N GLU A 261 14.21 16.62 1.39
CA GLU A 261 13.73 17.22 2.66
C GLU A 261 13.21 16.16 3.64
N ASN A 262 12.67 15.04 3.14
CA ASN A 262 12.09 13.99 3.97
C ASN A 262 13.18 13.10 4.61
N LEU A 263 13.19 13.04 5.95
CA LEU A 263 14.20 12.29 6.73
C LEU A 263 14.19 10.78 6.45
N TYR A 264 13.04 10.17 6.19
CA TYR A 264 12.96 8.75 5.81
C TYR A 264 13.65 8.52 4.46
N HIS A 265 13.38 9.36 3.46
CA HIS A 265 14.04 9.28 2.16
C HIS A 265 15.56 9.51 2.26
N GLN A 266 16.02 10.42 3.12
CA GLN A 266 17.45 10.59 3.39
C GLN A 266 18.07 9.29 3.95
N LYS A 267 17.38 8.63 4.88
CA LYS A 267 17.82 7.36 5.47
C LYS A 267 17.84 6.23 4.43
N ILE A 268 16.85 6.16 3.54
CA ILE A 268 16.85 5.20 2.42
C ILE A 268 18.01 5.47 1.46
N GLY A 269 18.26 6.73 1.10
CA GLY A 269 19.41 7.11 0.24
C GLY A 269 20.76 6.75 0.85
N PHE A 270 20.91 6.95 2.17
CA PHE A 270 22.07 6.49 2.93
C PHE A 270 22.24 4.97 2.86
N LEU A 271 21.18 4.20 3.16
CA LEU A 271 21.21 2.74 3.11
C LEU A 271 21.51 2.22 1.69
N TYR A 272 20.89 2.83 0.67
CA TYR A 272 21.11 2.46 -0.72
C TYR A 272 22.58 2.62 -1.12
N THR A 273 23.19 3.76 -0.79
CA THR A 273 24.60 4.04 -1.09
C THR A 273 25.53 3.04 -0.41
N LEU A 274 25.28 2.78 0.88
CA LEU A 274 26.08 1.85 1.67
C LEU A 274 25.99 0.40 1.17
N ILE A 275 24.78 -0.07 0.86
CA ILE A 275 24.55 -1.42 0.31
C ILE A 275 25.16 -1.56 -1.08
N LYS A 276 24.98 -0.57 -1.96
CA LYS A 276 25.47 -0.60 -3.34
C LYS A 276 27.00 -0.64 -3.40
N ASN A 277 27.67 0.17 -2.59
CA ASN A 277 29.12 0.27 -2.59
C ASN A 277 29.80 -0.88 -1.84
N LYS A 278 29.03 -1.68 -1.06
CA LYS A 278 29.57 -2.70 -0.15
C LYS A 278 30.62 -2.14 0.81
N GLU A 279 30.49 -0.86 1.16
CA GLU A 279 31.48 -0.11 1.91
C GLU A 279 30.88 0.45 3.20
N GLY A 280 31.66 0.38 4.28
CA GLY A 280 31.37 1.09 5.53
C GLY A 280 30.74 0.23 6.62
N SER A 281 30.85 0.73 7.85
CA SER A 281 30.18 0.21 9.02
C SER A 281 29.05 1.13 9.44
N ILE A 282 27.88 0.56 9.74
CA ILE A 282 26.78 1.31 10.34
C ILE A 282 26.94 1.27 11.85
N ASN A 283 27.04 2.44 12.46
CA ASN A 283 26.97 2.59 13.90
C ASN A 283 25.52 2.34 14.37
N TRP A 284 25.32 1.30 15.18
CA TRP A 284 24.00 0.95 15.71
C TRP A 284 23.34 2.09 16.50
N ASN A 285 24.12 2.94 17.17
CA ASN A 285 23.57 4.10 17.89
C ASN A 285 22.90 5.11 16.95
N ILE A 286 23.39 5.23 15.70
CA ILE A 286 22.76 6.06 14.67
C ILE A 286 21.42 5.45 14.27
N VAL A 287 21.38 4.14 14.00
CA VAL A 287 20.15 3.43 13.64
C VAL A 287 19.12 3.51 14.77
N GLN A 288 19.53 3.31 16.03
CA GLN A 288 18.65 3.47 17.17
C GLN A 288 18.10 4.89 17.30
N GLY A 289 18.89 5.90 16.92
CA GLY A 289 18.46 7.29 16.87
C GLY A 289 17.31 7.50 15.88
N TRP A 290 17.26 6.74 14.78
CA TRP A 290 16.28 6.95 13.72
C TRP A 290 14.83 6.82 14.14
N ILE A 291 14.53 6.04 15.18
CA ILE A 291 13.17 5.90 15.72
C ILE A 291 12.56 7.24 16.18
N LYS A 292 13.40 8.25 16.44
CA LYS A 292 12.96 9.59 16.84
C LYS A 292 12.57 10.48 15.67
N ASP A 293 13.04 10.14 14.46
CA ASP A 293 12.88 11.00 13.28
C ASP A 293 12.05 10.37 12.16
N VAL A 294 11.53 9.16 12.34
CA VAL A 294 10.60 8.53 11.38
C VAL A 294 9.45 7.82 12.09
N THR A 295 8.41 7.48 11.34
CA THR A 295 7.27 6.71 11.85
C THR A 295 7.69 5.30 12.26
N LEU A 296 6.82 4.60 13.02
CA LEU A 296 7.14 3.25 13.47
C LEU A 296 7.25 2.27 12.30
N THR A 297 6.41 2.44 11.28
CA THR A 297 6.45 1.63 10.05
C THR A 297 7.72 1.86 9.26
N ASP A 298 8.10 3.11 9.03
CA ASP A 298 9.35 3.44 8.35
C ASP A 298 10.55 2.86 9.10
N TYR A 299 10.55 2.96 10.43
CA TYR A 299 11.60 2.38 11.26
C TYR A 299 11.67 0.86 11.11
N LEU A 300 10.52 0.16 11.12
CA LEU A 300 10.46 -1.29 10.88
C LEU A 300 10.96 -1.66 9.49
N VAL A 301 10.61 -0.89 8.46
CA VAL A 301 11.09 -1.07 7.09
C VAL A 301 12.61 -0.90 7.02
N LEU A 302 13.16 0.17 7.60
CA LEU A 302 14.61 0.42 7.65
C LEU A 302 15.36 -0.70 8.38
N LEU A 303 14.86 -1.14 9.54
CA LEU A 303 15.45 -2.27 10.25
C LEU A 303 15.42 -3.55 9.42
N ASN A 304 14.34 -3.79 8.67
CA ASN A 304 14.24 -4.99 7.86
C ASN A 304 15.12 -4.93 6.60
N ILE A 305 15.28 -3.75 5.96
CA ILE A 305 16.26 -3.54 4.89
C ILE A 305 17.65 -3.93 5.39
N LEU A 306 18.03 -3.46 6.59
CA LEU A 306 19.29 -3.82 7.22
C LEU A 306 19.38 -5.33 7.45
N ASN A 307 18.38 -5.95 8.08
CA ASN A 307 18.37 -7.39 8.36
C ASN A 307 18.51 -8.27 7.10
N ILE A 308 17.97 -7.81 5.97
CA ILE A 308 17.96 -8.54 4.70
C ILE A 308 19.29 -8.37 3.94
N ASN A 309 19.81 -7.14 3.86
CA ASN A 309 20.94 -6.83 2.99
C ASN A 309 22.31 -6.92 3.67
N TYR A 310 22.37 -7.00 5.00
CA TYR A 310 23.65 -7.13 5.71
C TYR A 310 24.13 -8.58 5.76
N ASP A 311 25.30 -8.80 5.18
CA ASP A 311 26.02 -10.07 5.22
C ASP A 311 26.65 -10.31 6.60
N GLN A 312 26.69 -11.58 7.03
CA GLN A 312 27.17 -11.99 8.35
C GLN A 312 28.66 -11.72 8.55
N ASP A 313 29.43 -11.66 7.46
CA ASP A 313 30.89 -11.62 7.51
C ASP A 313 31.47 -10.23 7.84
N LEU A 314 30.74 -9.15 7.56
CA LEU A 314 31.20 -7.78 7.86
C LEU A 314 30.78 -7.30 9.26
N PHE A 315 29.74 -7.91 9.87
CA PHE A 315 29.11 -7.40 11.09
C PHE A 315 28.58 -8.51 12.00
N LYS A 316 29.52 -9.22 12.64
CA LYS A 316 29.25 -10.33 13.57
C LYS A 316 28.31 -10.03 14.76
N PHE A 317 27.88 -8.79 14.96
CA PHE A 317 27.14 -8.34 16.15
C PHE A 317 25.81 -7.60 15.85
N SER A 318 25.43 -7.34 14.59
CA SER A 318 24.27 -6.47 14.29
C SER A 318 22.98 -7.21 13.93
N ARG A 319 23.03 -8.35 13.23
CA ARG A 319 21.83 -8.99 12.68
C ARG A 319 20.88 -9.51 13.77
N ASP A 320 21.40 -10.22 14.76
CA ASP A 320 20.59 -10.75 15.86
C ASP A 320 19.97 -9.62 16.70
N LEU A 321 20.69 -8.50 16.86
CA LEU A 321 20.20 -7.32 17.57
C LEU A 321 19.09 -6.60 16.78
N ILE A 322 19.28 -6.41 15.47
CA ILE A 322 18.26 -5.86 14.58
C ILE A 322 17.02 -6.75 14.61
N LYS A 323 17.18 -8.06 14.44
CA LYS A 323 16.10 -9.04 14.49
C LYS A 323 15.39 -9.01 15.83
N SER A 324 16.12 -9.03 16.94
CA SER A 324 15.55 -8.92 18.29
C SER A 324 14.77 -7.61 18.48
N LYS A 325 15.26 -6.50 17.92
CA LYS A 325 14.54 -5.21 17.98
C LYS A 325 13.26 -5.23 17.13
N CYS A 326 13.31 -5.77 15.91
CA CYS A 326 12.12 -5.99 15.09
C CYS A 326 11.10 -6.88 15.82
N ASP A 327 11.55 -8.02 16.35
CA ASP A 327 10.70 -8.97 17.06
C ASP A 327 10.06 -8.31 18.30
N LEU A 328 10.82 -7.51 19.06
CA LEU A 328 10.30 -6.77 20.21
C LEU A 328 9.17 -5.81 19.80
N ILE A 329 9.38 -5.02 18.74
CA ILE A 329 8.38 -4.07 18.25
C ILE A 329 7.15 -4.83 17.74
N VAL A 330 7.33 -5.81 16.85
CA VAL A 330 6.25 -6.57 16.23
C VAL A 330 5.46 -7.40 17.24
N ASN A 331 6.10 -7.91 18.29
CA ASN A 331 5.40 -8.61 19.38
C ASN A 331 4.67 -7.66 20.33
N GLY A 332 5.02 -6.38 20.35
CA GLY A 332 4.31 -5.33 21.10
C GLY A 332 3.08 -4.77 20.39
N LEU A 333 2.88 -5.09 19.10
CA LEU A 333 1.69 -4.73 18.34
C LEU A 333 0.49 -5.61 18.75
N ASP A 334 -0.71 -5.20 18.32
CA ASP A 334 -1.88 -6.08 18.40
C ASP A 334 -1.64 -7.39 17.63
N SER A 335 -2.29 -8.47 18.06
CA SER A 335 -2.00 -9.82 17.54
C SER A 335 -2.24 -9.96 16.03
N GLN A 336 -3.19 -9.21 15.47
CA GLN A 336 -3.53 -9.27 14.06
C GLN A 336 -2.49 -8.53 13.21
N SER A 337 -2.10 -7.31 13.61
CA SER A 337 -0.99 -6.58 12.96
C SER A 337 0.34 -7.30 13.13
N SER A 338 0.59 -7.89 14.30
CA SER A 338 1.79 -8.72 14.55
C SER A 338 1.88 -9.88 13.56
N ALA A 339 0.76 -10.57 13.30
CA ALA A 339 0.70 -11.65 12.33
C ALA A 339 0.98 -11.19 10.89
N LEU A 340 0.44 -10.03 10.50
CA LEU A 340 0.68 -9.43 9.17
C LEU A 340 2.17 -9.07 8.98
N TRP A 341 2.79 -8.41 9.96
CA TRP A 341 4.21 -8.07 9.92
C TRP A 341 5.11 -9.31 9.90
N LYS A 342 4.82 -10.32 10.73
CA LYS A 342 5.57 -11.59 10.73
C LYS A 342 5.48 -12.29 9.38
N ASN A 343 4.30 -12.33 8.78
CA ASN A 343 4.12 -12.90 7.45
C ASN A 343 4.91 -12.11 6.40
N TYR A 344 4.84 -10.78 6.43
CA TYR A 344 5.60 -9.92 5.52
C TYR A 344 7.11 -10.17 5.63
N PHE A 345 7.67 -10.15 6.85
CA PHE A 345 9.08 -10.41 7.08
C PHE A 345 9.50 -11.84 6.71
N TYR A 346 8.65 -12.83 6.99
CA TYR A 346 8.88 -14.20 6.57
C TYR A 346 8.98 -14.33 5.05
N GLN A 347 8.06 -13.69 4.32
CA GLN A 347 8.04 -13.72 2.85
C GLN A 347 9.29 -13.07 2.27
N LEU A 348 9.74 -11.93 2.81
CA LEU A 348 10.96 -11.26 2.36
C LEU A 348 12.24 -12.06 2.68
N ALA A 349 12.28 -12.73 3.83
CA ALA A 349 13.42 -13.56 4.23
C ALA A 349 13.48 -14.89 3.49
N SER A 350 12.34 -15.41 3.06
CA SER A 350 12.30 -16.58 2.20
C SER A 350 12.72 -16.14 0.79
N ASP A 351 13.87 -16.61 0.30
CA ASP A 351 14.24 -16.48 -1.13
C ASP A 351 13.24 -17.19 -2.08
N LYS A 352 12.09 -17.64 -1.56
CA LYS A 352 10.93 -18.08 -2.30
C LYS A 352 10.34 -16.88 -3.02
N ILE A 353 10.79 -16.69 -4.25
CA ILE A 353 10.15 -15.83 -5.24
C ILE A 353 8.65 -16.17 -5.22
N VAL A 354 7.83 -15.21 -4.78
CA VAL A 354 6.39 -15.27 -5.00
C VAL A 354 6.22 -15.11 -6.50
N LEU A 355 6.00 -16.24 -7.18
CA LEU A 355 5.88 -16.29 -8.62
C LEU A 355 4.47 -15.86 -9.00
N THR A 356 4.32 -14.62 -9.49
CA THR A 356 3.06 -14.18 -10.11
C THR A 356 2.82 -14.98 -11.39
N ILE A 357 1.63 -15.59 -11.51
CA ILE A 357 1.25 -16.43 -12.66
C ILE A 357 0.14 -15.73 -13.45
N ALA A 358 0.50 -15.05 -14.53
CA ALA A 358 -0.49 -14.51 -15.46
C ALA A 358 -1.01 -15.59 -16.41
N ILE A 359 -2.31 -15.64 -16.64
CA ILE A 359 -2.96 -16.61 -17.54
C ILE A 359 -3.69 -15.86 -18.65
N TYR A 360 -3.25 -16.09 -19.88
CA TYR A 360 -3.81 -15.54 -21.10
C TYR A 360 -4.64 -16.62 -21.79
N LYS A 361 -5.95 -16.65 -21.53
CA LYS A 361 -6.85 -17.75 -21.94
C LYS A 361 -6.96 -17.90 -23.46
N LYS A 362 -7.02 -16.80 -24.21
CA LYS A 362 -7.14 -16.84 -25.67
C LYS A 362 -5.88 -17.39 -26.35
N GLN A 363 -4.72 -16.97 -25.86
CA GLN A 363 -3.40 -17.35 -26.35
C GLN A 363 -2.92 -18.69 -25.75
N ARG A 364 -3.70 -19.31 -24.85
CA ARG A 364 -3.32 -20.51 -24.08
C ARG A 364 -1.92 -20.40 -23.48
N LEU A 365 -1.63 -19.23 -22.91
CA LEU A 365 -0.31 -18.86 -22.43
C LEU A 365 -0.31 -18.65 -20.92
N ILE A 366 0.66 -19.25 -20.23
CA ILE A 366 0.91 -19.04 -18.81
C ILE A 366 2.24 -18.31 -18.67
N VAL A 367 2.25 -17.11 -18.07
CA VAL A 367 3.45 -16.31 -17.87
C VAL A 367 3.80 -16.28 -16.39
N ILE A 368 5.07 -16.51 -16.08
CA ILE A 368 5.62 -16.45 -14.72
C ILE A 368 6.89 -15.60 -14.74
N GLY A 369 6.82 -14.42 -14.13
CA GLY A 369 7.85 -13.40 -14.29
C GLY A 369 8.09 -13.10 -15.78
N LYS A 370 9.34 -13.25 -16.25
CA LYS A 370 9.73 -13.02 -17.65
C LYS A 370 9.55 -14.24 -18.57
N ASN A 371 9.22 -15.40 -18.00
CA ASN A 371 9.14 -16.63 -18.76
C ASN A 371 7.69 -16.92 -19.15
N SER A 372 7.49 -17.41 -20.36
CA SER A 372 6.16 -17.75 -20.89
C SER A 372 6.10 -19.24 -21.24
N LEU A 373 5.00 -19.90 -20.91
CA LEU A 373 4.70 -21.30 -21.26
C LEU A 373 3.45 -21.34 -22.15
N GLU A 374 3.69 -21.53 -23.44
CA GLU A 374 2.65 -21.70 -24.46
C GLU A 374 2.14 -23.14 -24.47
N LEU A 375 0.82 -23.32 -24.46
CA LEU A 375 0.14 -24.61 -24.34
C LEU A 375 -0.92 -24.80 -25.43
N GLU A 376 -0.74 -24.16 -26.59
CA GLU A 376 -1.70 -24.18 -27.70
C GLU A 376 -2.13 -25.60 -28.10
N SER A 377 -1.17 -26.53 -28.16
CA SER A 377 -1.37 -27.95 -28.52
C SER A 377 -1.80 -28.86 -27.36
N LYS A 378 -1.94 -28.32 -26.13
CA LYS A 378 -2.19 -29.10 -24.91
C LYS A 378 -3.40 -28.59 -24.14
N ASP A 379 -4.54 -28.46 -24.81
CA ASP A 379 -5.77 -27.86 -24.26
C ASP A 379 -6.20 -28.44 -22.91
N MET A 380 -6.25 -29.77 -22.76
CA MET A 380 -6.62 -30.41 -21.50
C MET A 380 -5.63 -30.08 -20.36
N LEU A 381 -4.34 -29.99 -20.65
CA LEU A 381 -3.33 -29.62 -19.66
C LEU A 381 -3.45 -28.14 -19.29
N PHE A 382 -3.73 -27.28 -20.27
CA PHE A 382 -4.01 -25.87 -20.04
C PHE A 382 -5.23 -25.69 -19.13
N GLN A 383 -6.39 -26.26 -19.49
CA GLN A 383 -7.61 -26.20 -18.66
C GLN A 383 -7.39 -26.74 -17.24
N PHE A 384 -6.66 -27.85 -17.11
CA PHE A 384 -6.27 -28.42 -15.82
C PHE A 384 -5.45 -27.43 -14.98
N MET A 385 -4.42 -26.82 -15.56
CA MET A 385 -3.57 -25.86 -14.85
C MET A 385 -4.33 -24.58 -14.51
N VAL A 386 -5.09 -24.01 -15.45
CA VAL A 386 -5.93 -22.83 -15.22
C VAL A 386 -6.85 -23.07 -14.04
N LYS A 387 -7.56 -24.19 -14.01
CA LYS A 387 -8.52 -24.49 -12.93
C LYS A 387 -7.86 -24.59 -11.57
N ILE A 388 -6.71 -25.25 -11.47
CA ILE A 388 -6.00 -25.38 -10.19
C ILE A 388 -5.40 -24.03 -9.76
N ILE A 389 -4.82 -23.28 -10.68
CA ILE A 389 -4.24 -21.96 -10.39
C ILE A 389 -5.35 -20.98 -9.93
N GLU A 390 -6.54 -21.01 -10.55
CA GLU A 390 -7.70 -20.19 -10.16
C GLU A 390 -8.30 -20.58 -8.81
N THR A 391 -8.30 -21.86 -8.45
CA THR A 391 -8.94 -22.35 -7.22
C THR A 391 -7.96 -22.49 -6.06
N ASN A 392 -6.65 -22.43 -6.32
CA ASN A 392 -5.53 -22.77 -5.43
C ASN A 392 -5.54 -24.24 -4.93
N LYS A 393 -6.72 -24.77 -4.59
CA LYS A 393 -6.95 -26.15 -4.18
C LYS A 393 -8.31 -26.61 -4.71
N ILE A 394 -8.35 -27.80 -5.30
CA ILE A 394 -9.57 -28.38 -5.85
C ILE A 394 -9.68 -29.87 -5.50
N SER A 395 -10.90 -30.33 -5.21
CA SER A 395 -11.14 -31.76 -4.98
C SER A 395 -11.00 -32.54 -6.29
N LEU A 396 -10.66 -33.84 -6.19
CA LEU A 396 -10.54 -34.68 -7.38
C LEU A 396 -11.89 -34.82 -8.12
N SER A 397 -13.00 -34.80 -7.39
CA SER A 397 -14.34 -34.88 -7.96
C SER A 397 -14.68 -33.63 -8.77
N ASP A 398 -14.50 -32.45 -8.19
CA ASP A 398 -14.81 -31.18 -8.87
C ASP A 398 -13.94 -30.97 -10.10
N LEU A 399 -12.66 -31.35 -10.02
CA LEU A 399 -11.75 -31.26 -11.15
C LEU A 399 -12.09 -32.26 -12.26
N THR A 400 -12.57 -33.46 -11.90
CA THR A 400 -13.03 -34.45 -12.88
C THR A 400 -14.27 -33.95 -13.61
N GLN A 401 -15.25 -33.45 -12.85
CA GLN A 401 -16.45 -32.85 -13.40
C GLN A 401 -16.11 -31.67 -14.32
N TYR A 402 -15.15 -30.83 -13.94
CA TYR A 402 -14.73 -29.69 -14.76
C TYR A 402 -14.07 -30.10 -16.08
N LEU A 403 -13.17 -31.09 -16.06
CA LEU A 403 -12.38 -31.46 -17.24
C LEU A 403 -13.10 -32.42 -18.19
N TRP A 404 -13.95 -33.31 -17.66
CA TRP A 404 -14.57 -34.38 -18.43
C TRP A 404 -16.09 -34.42 -18.33
N ASN A 405 -16.71 -33.62 -17.43
CA ASN A 405 -18.15 -33.66 -17.16
C ASN A 405 -18.66 -35.05 -16.74
N GLU A 406 -17.84 -35.78 -15.99
CA GLU A 406 -18.07 -37.16 -15.55
C GLU A 406 -17.88 -37.32 -14.03
N PRO A 407 -18.53 -38.32 -13.40
CA PRO A 407 -18.28 -38.66 -12.01
C PRO A 407 -16.86 -39.21 -11.80
N HIS A 408 -16.29 -38.94 -10.63
CA HIS A 408 -14.94 -39.39 -10.30
C HIS A 408 -14.83 -40.91 -10.17
N THR A 409 -13.79 -41.49 -10.78
CA THR A 409 -13.48 -42.93 -10.71
C THR A 409 -11.97 -43.13 -10.51
N ASN A 410 -11.54 -44.36 -10.22
CA ASN A 410 -10.11 -44.69 -10.10
C ASN A 410 -9.32 -44.41 -11.40
N ILE A 411 -9.96 -44.51 -12.56
CA ILE A 411 -9.34 -44.15 -13.85
C ILE A 411 -9.05 -42.64 -13.89
N HIS A 412 -9.98 -41.82 -13.42
CA HIS A 412 -9.81 -40.37 -13.32
C HIS A 412 -8.71 -39.98 -12.34
N TYR A 413 -8.60 -40.69 -11.21
CA TYR A 413 -7.50 -40.51 -10.25
C TYR A 413 -6.13 -40.64 -10.92
N ASP A 414 -5.91 -41.72 -11.67
CA ASP A 414 -4.64 -41.93 -12.37
C ASP A 414 -4.38 -40.90 -13.48
N ARG A 415 -5.41 -40.51 -14.23
CA ARG A 415 -5.30 -39.45 -15.24
C ARG A 415 -4.89 -38.11 -14.63
N LEU A 416 -5.53 -37.71 -13.53
CA LEU A 416 -5.21 -36.47 -12.81
C LEU A 416 -3.81 -36.51 -12.20
N ARG A 417 -3.38 -37.67 -11.68
CA ARG A 417 -2.01 -37.89 -11.18
C ARG A 417 -0.98 -37.68 -12.29
N ILE A 418 -1.22 -38.26 -13.47
CA ILE A 418 -0.33 -38.10 -14.64
C ILE A 418 -0.32 -36.65 -15.14
N LEU A 419 -1.49 -35.97 -15.21
CA LEU A 419 -1.57 -34.56 -15.58
C LEU A 419 -0.77 -33.68 -14.60
N SER A 420 -0.88 -33.93 -13.30
CA SER A 420 -0.12 -33.22 -12.26
C SER A 420 1.38 -33.39 -12.44
N GLN A 421 1.84 -34.61 -12.71
CA GLN A 421 3.25 -34.89 -12.97
C GLN A 421 3.75 -34.20 -14.25
N ARG A 422 2.94 -34.19 -15.31
CA ARG A 422 3.27 -33.49 -16.57
C ARG A 422 3.35 -31.99 -16.38
N ALA A 423 2.39 -31.39 -15.66
CA ALA A 423 2.41 -29.98 -15.31
C ALA A 423 3.66 -29.63 -14.51
N ASN A 424 3.95 -30.38 -13.45
CA ASN A 424 5.16 -30.19 -12.64
C ASN A 424 6.44 -30.33 -13.44
N LYS A 425 6.53 -31.30 -14.36
CA LYS A 425 7.70 -31.44 -15.24
C LYS A 425 7.88 -30.24 -16.17
N LEU A 426 6.79 -29.76 -16.80
CA LEU A 426 6.86 -28.56 -17.64
C LEU A 426 7.29 -27.33 -16.84
N PHE A 427 6.72 -27.15 -15.66
CA PHE A 427 7.06 -26.03 -14.79
C PHE A 427 8.50 -26.12 -14.27
N LYS A 428 8.94 -27.32 -13.89
CA LYS A 428 10.32 -27.53 -13.45
C LYS A 428 11.31 -27.25 -14.57
N ASN A 429 10.99 -27.64 -15.80
CA ASN A 429 11.84 -27.37 -16.96
C ASN A 429 11.86 -25.90 -17.37
N LYS A 430 10.71 -25.22 -17.34
CA LYS A 430 10.57 -23.86 -17.87
C LYS A 430 10.88 -22.78 -16.83
N PHE A 431 10.55 -23.04 -15.57
CA PHE A 431 10.57 -22.05 -14.48
C PHE A 431 11.39 -22.52 -13.27
N ASN A 432 11.99 -23.72 -13.32
CA ASN A 432 12.72 -24.34 -12.21
C ASN A 432 11.91 -24.56 -10.92
N VAL A 433 10.58 -24.66 -11.01
CA VAL A 433 9.68 -24.83 -9.85
C VAL A 433 8.72 -26.00 -9.99
N THR A 434 8.32 -26.56 -8.84
CA THR A 434 7.22 -27.54 -8.74
C THR A 434 5.95 -26.77 -8.40
N LEU A 435 4.93 -26.88 -9.25
CA LEU A 435 3.69 -26.12 -9.10
C LEU A 435 2.69 -26.82 -8.18
N LEU A 436 2.54 -28.13 -8.28
CA LEU A 436 1.38 -28.87 -7.77
C LEU A 436 1.78 -29.93 -6.75
N LYS A 437 0.99 -30.03 -5.69
CA LYS A 437 0.96 -31.15 -4.74
C LYS A 437 -0.30 -31.96 -4.99
N PHE A 438 -0.12 -33.23 -5.32
CA PHE A 438 -1.20 -34.18 -5.53
C PHE A 438 -1.41 -35.02 -4.27
N SER A 439 -2.66 -35.15 -3.81
CA SER A 439 -3.05 -35.99 -2.67
C SER A 439 -4.33 -36.77 -2.97
N GLN A 440 -4.71 -37.67 -2.06
CA GLN A 440 -6.00 -38.36 -2.15
C GLN A 440 -7.20 -37.42 -1.98
N SER A 441 -7.02 -36.29 -1.28
CA SER A 441 -8.09 -35.32 -1.04
C SER A 441 -8.24 -34.26 -2.13
N GLY A 442 -7.27 -34.16 -3.05
CA GLY A 442 -7.31 -33.15 -4.11
C GLY A 442 -5.95 -32.80 -4.69
N ILE A 443 -5.94 -31.69 -5.41
CA ILE A 443 -4.72 -31.10 -5.97
C ILE A 443 -4.62 -29.67 -5.47
N GLU A 444 -3.43 -29.30 -5.02
CA GLU A 444 -3.13 -27.99 -4.44
C GLU A 444 -1.94 -27.36 -5.17
N SER A 445 -2.03 -26.07 -5.48
CA SER A 445 -0.89 -25.27 -5.91
C SER A 445 0.03 -25.01 -4.71
N ILE A 446 1.31 -25.33 -4.87
CA ILE A 446 2.37 -25.08 -3.89
C ILE A 446 2.86 -23.63 -3.98
N LEU A 447 2.67 -23.00 -5.15
CA LEU A 447 3.02 -21.61 -5.35
C LEU A 447 1.85 -20.73 -4.91
N PRO A 448 2.09 -19.67 -4.13
CA PRO A 448 1.11 -18.61 -3.95
C PRO A 448 0.87 -17.95 -5.31
N THR A 449 -0.24 -18.31 -5.96
CA THR A 449 -0.53 -17.87 -7.33
C THR A 449 -1.46 -16.67 -7.32
N TYR A 450 -0.98 -15.55 -7.87
CA TYR A 450 -1.83 -14.46 -8.33
C TYR A 450 -2.24 -14.74 -9.76
N VAL A 451 -3.54 -14.88 -10.02
CA VAL A 451 -4.06 -15.15 -11.37
C VAL A 451 -4.47 -13.85 -12.03
N ILE A 452 -3.64 -13.36 -12.95
CA ILE A 452 -4.06 -12.30 -13.86
C ILE A 452 -4.74 -12.97 -15.05
N THR A 453 -6.08 -13.03 -15.06
CA THR A 453 -6.83 -13.49 -16.24
C THR A 453 -7.02 -12.33 -17.21
N SER A 454 -6.21 -12.32 -18.28
CA SER A 454 -6.43 -11.42 -19.41
C SER A 454 -7.42 -12.08 -20.39
N TYR A 455 -8.56 -11.42 -20.64
CA TYR A 455 -9.55 -11.78 -21.66
C TYR A 455 -9.29 -11.11 -23.02
N VAL A 456 -8.13 -10.47 -23.22
CA VAL A 456 -7.82 -9.76 -24.48
C VAL A 456 -7.46 -10.73 -25.59
#